data_AF-M2S7Q9-F1
#
_entry.id   AF-M2S7Q9-F1
#
_cell.length_a   1.000
_cell.length_b   1.000
_cell.length_c   1.000
_cell.angle_alpha   90.00
_cell.angle_beta   90.00
_cell.angle_gamma   90.00
#
_symmetry.space_group_name_H-M   'P 1'
#
loop_
_entity.id
_entity.type
_entity.pdbx_description
1 polymer ?
#
loop_
_entity_poly.entity_id
_entity_poly.type
_entity_poly.pdbx_seq_one_letter_code
_entity_poly.pdbx_strand_id
1 'polypeptide(L)'
;MEIDMFHLRVATRADLPQLVTLVAEPFCSGSLDTSGLTFSKDEITAYLEWRLPRLLLDSQSLVLILEFRPVNSFKKVSGRIIGCSILSLGSLASRPSSAAPSLDVDVSFLKLRSALSDLTVWPDTQTAEVHTQFEASRSCIETSIGKDSISLLFYYLHPDFQGCGLGSKMLAEVQERAEELNQQLPFTAVFRVEDVDFGTICGFKHTKNAGKLKALILFPNMVVSTLGVDKWAAKYTRLILAFLVSGAIHAAGSWNATRDCLGDMEMFVPQAAAIIVEDCVVSLGKRLGVKKSGWTLALGYFWTFSWFSFCLRAWGGQLLWAGMFASDGYSSVVSRVIR
;
A
#
# COMPACT_ATOMS: atom_id res chain seq x y z
N MET A 1 -38.90 -13.29 -12.83
CA MET A 1 -38.39 -11.91 -12.78
C MET A 1 -37.45 -11.86 -11.60
N GLU A 2 -36.16 -12.10 -11.83
CA GLU A 2 -35.15 -12.15 -10.77
C GLU A 2 -34.89 -10.71 -10.34
N ILE A 3 -35.35 -10.33 -9.15
CA ILE A 3 -35.10 -8.99 -8.63
C ILE A 3 -33.64 -9.00 -8.17
N ASP A 4 -32.77 -8.42 -8.99
CA ASP A 4 -31.36 -8.30 -8.67
C ASP A 4 -31.22 -7.46 -7.39
N MET A 5 -30.76 -8.08 -6.30
CA MET A 5 -30.60 -7.40 -5.00
C MET A 5 -29.39 -6.45 -4.98
N PHE A 6 -28.58 -6.48 -6.03
CA PHE A 6 -27.34 -5.75 -6.13
C PHE A 6 -27.40 -4.83 -7.35
N HIS A 7 -27.04 -3.57 -7.15
CA HIS A 7 -27.08 -2.58 -8.21
C HIS A 7 -25.78 -1.78 -8.23
N LEU A 8 -25.05 -1.85 -9.33
CA LEU A 8 -23.96 -0.94 -9.60
C LEU A 8 -24.52 0.37 -10.17
N ARG A 9 -24.20 1.49 -9.50
CA ARG A 9 -24.58 2.83 -9.97
C ARG A 9 -23.48 3.84 -9.71
N VAL A 10 -23.59 5.00 -10.34
CA VAL A 10 -22.70 6.12 -10.05
C VAL A 10 -22.96 6.64 -8.63
N ALA A 11 -21.87 6.89 -7.90
CA ALA A 11 -21.92 7.50 -6.59
C ALA A 11 -22.37 8.96 -6.67
N THR A 12 -23.21 9.35 -5.72
CA THR A 12 -23.73 10.70 -5.56
C THR A 12 -23.21 11.31 -4.27
N ARG A 13 -23.45 12.61 -4.06
CA ARG A 13 -23.06 13.28 -2.82
C ARG A 13 -23.73 12.70 -1.58
N ALA A 14 -24.95 12.17 -1.71
CA ALA A 14 -25.68 11.54 -0.61
C ALA A 14 -25.00 10.25 -0.11
N ASP A 15 -24.16 9.65 -0.94
CA ASP A 15 -23.45 8.42 -0.63
C ASP A 15 -22.17 8.64 0.20
N LEU A 16 -21.67 9.89 0.28
CA LEU A 16 -20.38 10.22 0.89
C LEU A 16 -20.16 9.63 2.30
N PRO A 17 -21.11 9.74 3.27
CA PRO A 17 -20.86 9.21 4.62
C PRO A 17 -20.66 7.69 4.64
N GLN A 18 -21.47 6.95 3.87
CA GLN A 18 -21.33 5.49 3.74
C GLN A 18 -20.06 5.13 2.97
N LEU A 19 -19.72 5.91 1.93
CA LEU A 19 -18.55 5.67 1.10
C LEU A 19 -17.24 5.90 1.86
N VAL A 20 -17.15 6.96 2.66
CA VAL A 20 -16.00 7.22 3.54
C VAL A 20 -15.79 6.03 4.49
N THR A 21 -16.87 5.57 5.13
CA THR A 21 -16.82 4.44 6.07
C THR A 21 -16.34 3.15 5.37
N LEU A 22 -16.90 2.85 4.20
CA LEU A 22 -16.55 1.65 3.42
C LEU A 22 -15.11 1.70 2.90
N VAL A 23 -14.68 2.84 2.38
CA VAL A 23 -13.35 2.99 1.75
C VAL A 23 -12.24 3.10 2.79
N ALA A 24 -12.52 3.59 4.01
CA ALA A 24 -11.54 3.64 5.10
C ALA A 24 -11.09 2.25 5.58
N GLU A 25 -12.01 1.28 5.60
CA GLU A 25 -11.78 -0.08 6.12
C GLU A 25 -10.51 -0.77 5.57
N PRO A 26 -10.27 -0.83 4.25
CA PRO A 26 -9.10 -1.51 3.71
C PRO A 26 -7.76 -0.87 4.11
N PHE A 27 -7.74 0.44 4.37
CA PHE A 27 -6.54 1.18 4.80
C PHE A 27 -6.30 1.10 6.32
N CYS A 28 -7.33 0.80 7.12
CA CYS A 28 -7.19 0.61 8.56
C CYS A 28 -6.81 -0.83 8.92
N SER A 29 -7.31 -1.79 8.16
CA SER A 29 -7.17 -3.23 8.43
C SER A 29 -5.81 -3.81 8.02
N GLY A 30 -4.95 -3.02 7.38
CA GLY A 30 -3.70 -3.50 6.79
C GLY A 30 -3.92 -4.35 5.53
N SER A 31 -5.15 -4.43 5.00
CA SER A 31 -5.42 -5.18 3.77
C SER A 31 -4.65 -4.63 2.56
N LEU A 32 -4.21 -3.37 2.62
CA LEU A 32 -3.42 -2.67 1.61
C LEU A 32 -1.95 -2.42 2.03
N ASP A 33 -1.46 -3.12 3.05
CA ASP A 33 -0.15 -2.87 3.67
C ASP A 33 1.04 -3.10 2.71
N THR A 34 0.85 -3.88 1.64
CA THR A 34 1.90 -4.10 0.62
C THR A 34 2.36 -2.83 -0.09
N SER A 35 1.58 -1.74 -0.01
CA SER A 35 1.93 -0.42 -0.56
C SER A 35 2.30 0.62 0.51
N GLY A 36 2.40 0.22 1.79
CA GLY A 36 2.60 1.16 2.91
C GLY A 36 1.40 2.06 3.18
N LEU A 37 0.23 1.73 2.62
CA LEU A 37 -1.01 2.50 2.75
C LEU A 37 -1.84 1.99 3.92
N THR A 38 -1.22 1.92 5.10
CA THR A 38 -1.89 1.56 6.35
C THR A 38 -1.90 2.77 7.26
N PHE A 39 -3.09 3.22 7.65
CA PHE A 39 -3.26 4.45 8.43
C PHE A 39 -4.18 4.20 9.62
N SER A 40 -4.13 5.09 10.62
CA SER A 40 -5.17 5.08 11.65
C SER A 40 -6.52 5.43 11.04
N LYS A 41 -7.60 4.99 11.71
CA LYS A 41 -8.97 5.24 11.26
C LYS A 41 -9.27 6.73 11.13
N ASP A 42 -8.79 7.53 12.06
CA ASP A 42 -9.05 8.97 12.09
C ASP A 42 -8.32 9.68 10.94
N GLU A 43 -7.05 9.33 10.70
CA GLU A 43 -6.24 9.87 9.60
C GLU A 43 -6.87 9.60 8.22
N ILE A 44 -7.23 8.34 7.95
CA ILE A 44 -7.81 8.00 6.65
C ILE A 44 -9.22 8.56 6.48
N THR A 45 -10.02 8.60 7.56
CA THR A 45 -11.37 9.16 7.50
C THR A 45 -11.31 10.65 7.17
N ALA A 46 -10.47 11.41 7.88
CA ALA A 46 -10.25 12.84 7.60
C ALA A 46 -9.79 13.07 6.16
N TYR A 47 -8.84 12.27 5.68
CA TYR A 47 -8.38 12.33 4.29
C TYR A 47 -9.50 12.03 3.27
N LEU A 48 -10.30 10.98 3.49
CA LEU A 48 -11.38 10.57 2.58
C LEU A 48 -12.54 11.56 2.56
N GLU A 49 -12.89 12.15 3.70
CA GLU A 49 -13.87 13.24 3.78
C GLU A 49 -13.45 14.45 2.95
N TRP A 50 -12.14 14.71 2.87
CA TRP A 50 -11.59 15.73 1.99
C TRP A 50 -11.53 15.28 0.52
N ARG A 51 -11.09 14.05 0.24
CA ARG A 51 -10.77 13.58 -1.12
C ARG A 51 -11.99 13.14 -1.93
N LEU A 52 -12.89 12.36 -1.35
CA LEU A 52 -14.02 11.77 -2.07
C LEU A 52 -14.96 12.81 -2.69
N PRO A 53 -15.31 13.93 -2.01
CA PRO A 53 -16.13 14.97 -2.64
C PRO A 53 -15.49 15.57 -3.90
N ARG A 54 -14.16 15.69 -3.91
CA ARG A 54 -13.40 16.20 -5.08
C ARG A 54 -13.40 15.17 -6.21
N LEU A 55 -13.19 13.89 -5.90
CA LEU A 55 -13.31 12.81 -6.88
C LEU A 55 -14.70 12.72 -7.49
N LEU A 56 -15.76 12.98 -6.71
CA LEU A 56 -17.13 13.07 -7.21
C LEU A 56 -17.41 14.31 -8.07
N LEU A 57 -16.51 15.29 -8.11
CA LEU A 57 -16.64 16.49 -8.96
C LEU A 57 -15.68 16.48 -10.15
N ASP A 58 -14.67 15.62 -10.12
CA ASP A 58 -13.68 15.49 -11.17
C ASP A 58 -14.31 14.90 -12.46
N SER A 59 -14.13 15.59 -13.58
CA SER A 59 -14.66 15.17 -14.88
C SER A 59 -13.86 14.00 -15.48
N GLN A 60 -12.68 13.72 -14.95
CA GLN A 60 -11.80 12.62 -15.36
C GLN A 60 -11.85 11.44 -14.39
N SER A 61 -12.74 11.47 -13.39
CA SER A 61 -12.95 10.37 -12.47
C SER A 61 -14.41 9.91 -12.49
N LEU A 62 -14.64 8.60 -12.38
CA LEU A 62 -15.96 8.03 -12.19
C LEU A 62 -15.95 7.08 -10.99
N VAL A 63 -16.70 7.44 -9.96
CA VAL A 63 -16.90 6.60 -8.78
C VAL A 63 -18.20 5.80 -8.94
N LEU A 64 -18.07 4.48 -8.95
CA LEU A 64 -19.16 3.52 -9.02
C LEU A 64 -19.31 2.86 -7.65
N ILE A 65 -20.55 2.63 -7.22
CA ILE A 65 -20.85 1.95 -5.98
C ILE A 65 -21.79 0.79 -6.22
N LEU A 66 -21.52 -0.30 -5.51
CA LEU A 66 -22.38 -1.48 -5.46
C LEU A 66 -23.29 -1.34 -4.25
N GLU A 67 -24.59 -1.16 -4.52
CA GLU A 67 -25.62 -1.03 -3.51
C GLU A 67 -26.36 -2.38 -3.33
N PHE A 68 -26.44 -2.86 -2.09
CA PHE A 68 -27.28 -3.98 -1.71
C PHE A 68 -28.64 -3.47 -1.25
N ARG A 69 -29.71 -3.92 -1.92
CA ARG A 69 -31.10 -3.67 -1.57
C ARG A 69 -31.78 -4.99 -1.22
N PRO A 70 -32.01 -5.28 0.08
CA PRO A 70 -32.69 -6.50 0.45
C PRO A 70 -34.13 -6.45 -0.06
N VAL A 71 -34.54 -7.49 -0.79
CA VAL A 71 -35.93 -7.64 -1.23
C VAL A 71 -36.72 -8.17 -0.04
N ASN A 72 -37.28 -7.27 0.75
CA ASN A 72 -38.23 -7.63 1.79
C ASN A 72 -39.62 -7.11 1.40
N SER A 73 -40.58 -8.02 1.25
CA SER A 73 -41.96 -7.70 0.86
C SER A 73 -42.70 -6.81 1.85
N PHE A 74 -42.20 -6.66 3.08
CA PHE A 74 -42.93 -5.98 4.15
C PHE A 74 -42.37 -4.62 4.57
N LYS A 75 -41.10 -4.30 4.27
CA LYS A 75 -40.48 -3.03 4.65
C LYS A 75 -39.48 -2.57 3.61
N LYS A 76 -39.61 -1.30 3.18
CA LYS A 76 -38.60 -0.61 2.38
C LYS A 76 -37.38 -0.34 3.25
N VAL A 77 -36.38 -1.22 3.16
CA VAL A 77 -35.08 -1.02 3.80
C VAL A 77 -34.24 -0.12 2.90
N SER A 78 -33.54 0.86 3.48
CA SER A 78 -32.59 1.67 2.72
C SER A 78 -31.46 0.79 2.22
N GLY A 79 -31.08 0.96 0.95
CA GLY A 79 -29.94 0.22 0.42
C GLY A 79 -28.66 0.55 1.18
N ARG A 80 -27.78 -0.44 1.28
CA ARG A 80 -26.46 -0.32 1.92
C ARG A 80 -25.40 -0.37 0.85
N ILE A 81 -24.43 0.54 0.90
CA ILE A 81 -23.26 0.45 0.02
C ILE A 81 -22.35 -0.65 0.54
N ILE A 82 -22.04 -1.62 -0.33
CA ILE A 82 -21.23 -2.80 0.03
C ILE A 82 -19.98 -2.92 -0.85
N GLY A 83 -19.86 -2.11 -1.90
CA GLY A 83 -18.67 -2.08 -2.76
C GLY A 83 -18.49 -0.73 -3.43
N CYS A 84 -17.26 -0.45 -3.85
CA CYS A 84 -16.88 0.78 -4.54
C CYS A 84 -15.80 0.48 -5.59
N SER A 85 -15.91 1.12 -6.75
CA SER A 85 -14.88 1.14 -7.79
C SER A 85 -14.62 2.57 -8.24
N ILE A 86 -13.34 2.91 -8.48
CA ILE A 86 -12.92 4.22 -8.97
C ILE A 86 -12.26 4.03 -10.33
N LEU A 87 -12.83 4.65 -11.35
CA LEU A 87 -12.29 4.68 -12.69
C LEU A 87 -11.62 6.03 -12.95
N SER A 88 -10.45 6.00 -13.59
CA SER A 88 -9.85 7.13 -14.29
C SER A 88 -10.34 7.11 -15.72
N LEU A 89 -10.88 8.23 -16.18
CA LEU A 89 -11.27 8.46 -17.55
C LEU A 89 -10.09 9.13 -18.26
N GLY A 90 -9.62 8.53 -19.35
CA GLY A 90 -8.59 9.14 -20.20
C GLY A 90 -9.07 10.42 -20.89
N SER A 91 -8.17 11.10 -21.59
CA SER A 91 -8.44 12.41 -22.19
C SER A 91 -9.63 12.45 -23.17
N LEU A 92 -9.94 11.29 -23.76
CA LEU A 92 -10.99 11.08 -24.76
C LEU A 92 -12.30 10.57 -24.16
N ALA A 93 -12.36 10.32 -22.86
CA ALA A 93 -13.57 9.94 -22.14
C ALA A 93 -13.97 11.05 -21.17
N SER A 94 -15.27 11.27 -21.06
CA SER A 94 -15.83 12.19 -20.07
C SER A 94 -16.96 11.51 -19.33
N ARG A 95 -17.20 12.01 -18.12
CA ARG A 95 -18.29 11.55 -17.28
C ARG A 95 -19.64 11.76 -18.00
N PRO A 96 -20.57 10.78 -17.93
CA PRO A 96 -21.90 10.97 -18.51
C PRO A 96 -22.59 12.19 -17.90
N SER A 97 -23.30 12.97 -18.71
CA SER A 97 -24.07 14.13 -18.23
C SER A 97 -25.15 13.74 -17.22
N SER A 98 -25.73 12.53 -17.34
CA SER A 98 -26.68 11.95 -16.38
C SER A 98 -26.04 11.58 -15.03
N ALA A 99 -24.72 11.45 -15.01
CA ALA A 99 -23.91 11.14 -13.84
C ALA A 99 -23.25 12.40 -13.23
N ALA A 100 -23.42 13.56 -13.87
CA ALA A 100 -23.03 14.83 -13.28
C ALA A 100 -23.93 15.11 -12.06
N PRO A 101 -23.38 15.57 -10.92
CA PRO A 101 -24.19 15.96 -9.79
C PRO A 101 -25.20 17.02 -10.25
N SER A 102 -26.48 16.85 -9.89
CA SER A 102 -27.53 17.81 -10.20
C SER A 102 -27.10 19.20 -9.72
N LEU A 103 -27.09 20.14 -10.66
CA LEU A 103 -26.53 21.49 -10.57
C LEU A 103 -27.32 22.45 -9.66
N ASP A 104 -27.84 21.96 -8.53
CA ASP A 104 -28.58 22.78 -7.55
C ASP A 104 -27.67 23.58 -6.61
N VAL A 105 -26.34 23.43 -6.73
CA VAL A 105 -25.37 24.17 -5.92
C VAL A 105 -24.34 24.82 -6.83
N ASP A 106 -24.13 26.12 -6.63
CA ASP A 106 -23.21 26.95 -7.38
C ASP A 106 -21.78 26.37 -7.36
N VAL A 107 -21.44 25.68 -8.46
CA VAL A 107 -20.15 25.00 -8.67
C VAL A 107 -18.98 25.98 -8.49
N SER A 108 -19.22 27.27 -8.70
CA SER A 108 -18.25 28.36 -8.51
C SER A 108 -17.87 28.52 -7.04
N PHE A 109 -18.85 28.49 -6.13
CA PHE A 109 -18.60 28.58 -4.69
C PHE A 109 -17.91 27.32 -4.16
N LEU A 110 -18.18 26.16 -4.76
CA LEU A 110 -17.52 24.90 -4.41
C LEU A 110 -16.08 24.82 -4.90
N LYS A 111 -15.79 25.26 -6.13
CA LYS A 111 -14.41 25.42 -6.61
C LYS A 111 -13.64 26.43 -5.78
N LEU A 112 -14.29 27.51 -5.34
CA LEU A 112 -13.70 28.49 -4.43
C LEU A 112 -13.44 27.87 -3.05
N ARG A 113 -14.39 27.14 -2.46
CA ARG A 113 -14.21 26.49 -1.16
C ARG A 113 -13.20 25.34 -1.22
N SER A 114 -13.12 24.59 -2.33
CA SER A 114 -12.07 23.59 -2.52
C SER A 114 -10.71 24.26 -2.68
N ALA A 115 -10.60 25.31 -3.51
CA ALA A 115 -9.36 26.08 -3.66
C ALA A 115 -8.93 26.77 -2.36
N LEU A 116 -9.88 27.27 -1.57
CA LEU A 116 -9.61 27.83 -0.24
C LEU A 116 -9.23 26.74 0.77
N SER A 117 -9.85 25.55 0.69
CA SER A 117 -9.46 24.37 1.46
C SER A 117 -8.09 23.82 1.06
N ASP A 118 -7.66 24.04 -0.18
CA ASP A 118 -6.34 23.68 -0.69
C ASP A 118 -5.30 24.74 -0.30
N LEU A 119 -5.72 26.00 -0.08
CA LEU A 119 -4.91 27.11 0.45
C LEU A 119 -4.78 27.09 1.98
N THR A 120 -5.78 26.60 2.71
CA THR A 120 -5.64 26.26 4.12
C THR A 120 -4.84 24.97 4.19
N VAL A 121 -3.52 25.14 4.30
CA VAL A 121 -2.54 24.13 4.71
C VAL A 121 -3.21 23.10 5.61
N TRP A 122 -3.09 21.84 5.23
CA TRP A 122 -3.51 20.67 6.00
C TRP A 122 -3.28 20.94 7.50
N PRO A 123 -4.35 20.99 8.32
CA PRO A 123 -4.24 21.49 9.69
C PRO A 123 -3.38 20.58 10.58
N ASP A 124 -3.08 19.36 10.14
CA ASP A 124 -2.15 18.44 10.80
C ASP A 124 -1.15 17.83 9.80
N THR A 125 0.04 17.52 10.30
CA THR A 125 1.12 16.88 9.53
C THR A 125 0.78 15.46 9.09
N GLN A 126 -0.18 14.81 9.77
CA GLN A 126 -0.57 13.42 9.52
C GLN A 126 -1.36 13.28 8.21
N THR A 127 -2.37 14.12 8.00
CA THR A 127 -3.19 14.10 6.77
C THR A 127 -2.36 14.49 5.54
N ALA A 128 -1.37 15.37 5.71
CA ALA A 128 -0.41 15.70 4.65
C ALA A 128 0.46 14.50 4.24
N GLU A 129 0.87 13.67 5.19
CA GLU A 129 1.59 12.44 4.92
C GLU A 129 0.72 11.43 4.17
N VAL A 130 -0.51 11.19 4.64
CA VAL A 130 -1.51 10.35 3.97
C VAL A 130 -1.68 10.80 2.51
N HIS A 131 -1.92 12.08 2.29
CA HIS A 131 -2.07 12.65 0.95
C HIS A 131 -0.82 12.42 0.08
N THR A 132 0.37 12.68 0.63
CA THR A 132 1.64 12.49 -0.10
C THR A 132 1.81 11.03 -0.55
N GLN A 133 1.49 10.06 0.31
CA GLN A 133 1.57 8.65 -0.03
C GLN A 133 0.54 8.24 -1.10
N PHE A 134 -0.69 8.79 -1.02
CA PHE A 134 -1.72 8.58 -2.05
C PHE A 134 -1.32 9.17 -3.40
N GLU A 135 -0.82 10.41 -3.45
CA GLU A 135 -0.41 11.04 -4.72
C GLU A 135 0.84 10.38 -5.31
N ALA A 136 1.78 9.92 -4.47
CA ALA A 136 2.92 9.13 -4.93
C ALA A 136 2.45 7.80 -5.56
N SER A 137 1.53 7.10 -4.91
CA SER A 137 0.93 5.85 -5.42
C SER A 137 0.16 6.09 -6.72
N ARG A 138 -0.67 7.14 -6.74
CA ARG A 138 -1.45 7.55 -7.92
C ARG A 138 -0.56 7.90 -9.11
N SER A 139 0.47 8.72 -8.91
CA SER A 139 1.41 9.11 -9.97
C SER A 139 2.14 7.90 -10.56
N CYS A 140 2.54 6.94 -9.72
CA CYS A 140 3.13 5.68 -10.17
C CYS A 140 2.16 4.85 -11.01
N ILE A 141 0.87 4.85 -10.67
CA ILE A 141 -0.17 4.15 -11.42
C ILE A 141 -0.45 4.86 -12.75
N GLU A 142 -0.68 6.18 -12.73
CA GLU A 142 -0.98 6.98 -13.92
C GLU A 142 0.14 6.93 -14.97
N THR A 143 1.41 6.88 -14.55
CA THR A 143 2.55 6.69 -15.48
C THR A 143 2.56 5.31 -16.15
N SER A 144 1.89 4.32 -15.58
CA SER A 144 1.79 2.96 -16.14
C SER A 144 0.56 2.75 -17.03
N ILE A 145 -0.35 3.72 -17.04
CA ILE A 145 -1.60 3.70 -17.79
C ILE A 145 -1.48 4.59 -19.04
N GLY A 146 -2.12 4.18 -20.13
CA GLY A 146 -2.21 5.01 -21.34
C GLY A 146 -3.16 6.20 -21.13
N LYS A 147 -2.75 7.40 -21.56
CA LYS A 147 -3.58 8.63 -21.47
C LYS A 147 -4.95 8.53 -22.16
N ASP A 148 -5.07 7.61 -23.12
CA ASP A 148 -6.28 7.36 -23.90
C ASP A 148 -6.86 5.98 -23.56
N SER A 149 -7.09 5.74 -22.28
CA SER A 149 -7.71 4.51 -21.77
C SER A 149 -8.67 4.83 -20.63
N ILE A 150 -9.66 3.96 -20.43
CA ILE A 150 -10.45 3.98 -19.20
C ILE A 150 -9.83 2.96 -18.26
N SER A 151 -9.48 3.38 -17.05
CA SER A 151 -8.71 2.54 -16.13
C SER A 151 -9.35 2.38 -14.77
N LEU A 152 -9.51 1.15 -14.31
CA LEU A 152 -9.89 0.83 -12.93
C LEU A 152 -8.68 1.03 -12.01
N LEU A 153 -8.75 2.03 -11.14
CA LEU A 153 -7.68 2.40 -10.20
C LEU A 153 -7.85 1.79 -8.82
N PHE A 154 -9.10 1.62 -8.39
CA PHE A 154 -9.44 1.11 -7.08
C PHE A 154 -10.71 0.29 -7.18
N TYR A 155 -10.74 -0.86 -6.50
CA TYR A 155 -11.96 -1.62 -6.27
C TYR A 155 -11.93 -2.16 -4.85
N TYR A 156 -13.08 -2.19 -4.21
CA TYR A 156 -13.24 -2.77 -2.89
C TYR A 156 -14.64 -3.34 -2.72
N LEU A 157 -14.72 -4.50 -2.08
CA LEU A 157 -15.96 -5.16 -1.71
C LEU A 157 -15.89 -5.51 -0.23
N HIS A 158 -16.95 -5.17 0.51
CA HIS A 158 -17.06 -5.43 1.94
C HIS A 158 -16.86 -6.93 2.24
N PRO A 159 -16.10 -7.31 3.29
CA PRO A 159 -15.72 -8.70 3.56
C PRO A 159 -16.89 -9.68 3.63
N ASP A 160 -17.99 -9.29 4.27
CA ASP A 160 -19.23 -10.09 4.36
C ASP A 160 -19.83 -10.52 3.01
N PHE A 161 -19.46 -9.84 1.92
CA PHE A 161 -19.95 -10.11 0.56
C PHE A 161 -18.87 -10.70 -0.36
N GLN A 162 -17.72 -11.07 0.20
CA GLN A 162 -16.67 -11.76 -0.54
C GLN A 162 -16.94 -13.28 -0.62
N GLY A 163 -16.33 -13.97 -1.58
CA GLY A 163 -16.43 -15.43 -1.74
C GLY A 163 -17.73 -15.94 -2.38
N CYS A 164 -18.71 -15.08 -2.67
CA CYS A 164 -19.98 -15.45 -3.32
C CYS A 164 -20.06 -15.10 -4.82
N GLY A 165 -18.92 -14.76 -5.45
CA GLY A 165 -18.86 -14.35 -6.87
C GLY A 165 -19.30 -12.91 -7.16
N LEU A 166 -19.76 -12.17 -6.14
CA LEU A 166 -20.26 -10.81 -6.32
C LEU A 166 -19.19 -9.83 -6.81
N GLY A 167 -17.93 -10.00 -6.39
CA GLY A 167 -16.82 -9.17 -6.91
C GLY A 167 -16.62 -9.35 -8.41
N SER A 168 -16.73 -10.58 -8.92
CA SER A 168 -16.59 -10.85 -10.36
C SER A 168 -17.74 -10.24 -11.15
N LYS A 169 -18.97 -10.34 -10.62
CA LYS A 169 -20.14 -9.68 -11.19
C LYS A 169 -19.98 -8.16 -11.21
N MET A 170 -19.55 -7.57 -10.09
CA MET A 170 -19.28 -6.14 -9.97
C MET A 170 -18.25 -5.68 -10.99
N LEU A 171 -17.15 -6.43 -11.16
CA LEU A 171 -16.11 -6.09 -12.13
C LEU A 171 -16.59 -6.20 -13.58
N ALA A 172 -17.40 -7.20 -13.92
CA ALA A 172 -18.00 -7.33 -15.23
C ALA A 172 -18.93 -6.15 -15.55
N GLU A 173 -19.79 -5.75 -14.60
CA GLU A 173 -20.63 -4.56 -14.76
C GLU A 173 -19.79 -3.27 -14.84
N VAL A 174 -18.69 -3.16 -14.09
CA VAL A 174 -17.76 -2.01 -14.19
C VAL A 174 -17.14 -1.92 -15.58
N GLN A 175 -16.75 -3.06 -16.17
CA GLN A 175 -16.24 -3.12 -17.53
C GLN A 175 -17.30 -2.69 -18.54
N GLU A 176 -18.50 -3.24 -18.44
CA GLU A 176 -19.63 -2.87 -19.31
C GLU A 176 -19.90 -1.36 -19.24
N ARG A 177 -19.91 -0.79 -18.03
CA ARG A 177 -20.02 0.67 -17.85
C ARG A 177 -18.90 1.44 -18.50
N ALA A 178 -17.66 0.94 -18.49
CA ALA A 178 -16.55 1.60 -19.17
C ALA A 178 -16.71 1.55 -20.69
N GLU A 179 -17.17 0.42 -21.24
CA GLU A 179 -17.43 0.25 -22.66
C GLU A 179 -18.60 1.14 -23.13
N GLU A 180 -19.64 1.32 -22.30
CA GLU A 180 -20.73 2.27 -22.54
C GLU A 180 -20.24 3.72 -22.64
N LEU A 181 -19.20 4.10 -21.90
CA LEU A 181 -18.64 5.46 -21.96
C LEU A 181 -17.94 5.70 -23.29
N ASN A 182 -17.13 4.74 -23.75
CA ASN A 182 -16.45 4.82 -25.04
C ASN A 182 -15.94 3.43 -25.49
N GLN A 183 -16.65 2.82 -26.44
CA GLN A 183 -16.31 1.51 -27.00
C GLN A 183 -14.95 1.45 -27.71
N GLN A 184 -14.39 2.61 -28.10
CA GLN A 184 -13.12 2.66 -28.82
C GLN A 184 -11.92 2.73 -27.88
N LEU A 185 -12.13 3.04 -26.60
CA LEU A 185 -11.03 3.14 -25.63
C LEU A 185 -10.77 1.78 -24.98
N PRO A 186 -9.50 1.39 -24.84
CA PRO A 186 -9.16 0.18 -24.11
C PRO A 186 -9.55 0.35 -22.64
N PHE A 187 -10.23 -0.67 -22.09
CA PHE A 187 -10.42 -0.80 -20.66
C PHE A 187 -9.22 -1.51 -20.02
N THR A 188 -8.61 -0.87 -19.03
CA THR A 188 -7.46 -1.38 -18.30
C THR A 188 -7.81 -1.49 -16.82
N ALA A 189 -7.30 -2.51 -16.15
CA ALA A 189 -7.45 -2.60 -14.70
C ALA A 189 -6.08 -2.73 -14.04
N VAL A 190 -5.90 -1.94 -12.99
CA VAL A 190 -4.71 -1.96 -12.15
C VAL A 190 -5.03 -2.83 -10.94
N PHE A 191 -4.37 -3.98 -10.85
CA PHE A 191 -4.56 -4.92 -9.76
C PHE A 191 -3.31 -5.00 -8.89
N ARG A 192 -3.51 -5.32 -7.61
CA ARG A 192 -2.42 -5.77 -6.75
C ARG A 192 -1.96 -7.14 -7.23
N VAL A 193 -0.75 -7.55 -6.83
CA VAL A 193 -0.19 -8.84 -7.24
C VAL A 193 -1.07 -10.00 -6.76
N GLU A 194 -1.67 -9.83 -5.58
CA GLU A 194 -2.55 -10.80 -4.94
C GLU A 194 -3.92 -10.91 -5.65
N ASP A 195 -4.33 -9.88 -6.39
CA ASP A 195 -5.61 -9.85 -7.11
C ASP A 195 -5.47 -10.25 -8.59
N VAL A 196 -4.26 -10.63 -9.05
CA VAL A 196 -3.99 -10.91 -10.47
C VAL A 196 -4.81 -12.09 -11.00
N ASP A 197 -4.93 -13.16 -10.21
CA ASP A 197 -5.74 -14.33 -10.59
C ASP A 197 -7.21 -13.93 -10.76
N PHE A 198 -7.70 -13.03 -9.90
CA PHE A 198 -9.05 -12.49 -9.97
C PHE A 198 -9.27 -11.60 -11.20
N GLY A 199 -8.32 -10.71 -11.52
CA GLY A 199 -8.38 -9.87 -12.72
C GLY A 199 -8.35 -10.67 -14.02
N THR A 200 -7.62 -11.79 -14.03
CA THR A 200 -7.55 -12.71 -15.19
C THR A 200 -8.89 -13.41 -15.43
N ILE A 201 -9.58 -13.82 -14.36
CA ILE A 201 -10.92 -14.44 -14.44
C ILE A 201 -11.92 -13.48 -15.11
N CYS A 202 -11.81 -12.18 -14.85
CA CYS A 202 -12.68 -11.16 -15.42
C CYS A 202 -12.21 -10.63 -16.79
N GLY A 203 -11.18 -11.21 -17.40
CA GLY A 203 -10.76 -10.86 -18.77
C GLY A 203 -10.00 -9.53 -18.90
N PHE A 204 -9.50 -8.95 -17.81
CA PHE A 204 -8.83 -7.66 -17.85
C PHE A 204 -7.41 -7.71 -18.41
N LYS A 205 -7.06 -6.69 -19.21
CA LYS A 205 -5.68 -6.41 -19.57
C LYS A 205 -4.97 -5.82 -18.35
N HIS A 206 -4.19 -6.66 -17.67
CA HIS A 206 -3.50 -6.30 -16.44
C HIS A 206 -2.33 -5.35 -16.69
N THR A 207 -2.30 -4.23 -15.97
CA THR A 207 -1.10 -3.39 -15.83
C THR A 207 -0.42 -3.71 -14.50
N LYS A 208 0.79 -4.27 -14.57
CA LYS A 208 1.66 -4.43 -13.40
C LYS A 208 2.14 -3.04 -13.02
N ASN A 209 1.77 -2.47 -11.86
CA ASN A 209 2.58 -1.44 -11.15
C ASN A 209 1.99 -0.80 -9.86
N ALA A 210 0.86 -1.20 -9.27
CA ALA A 210 0.38 -0.56 -8.02
C ALA A 210 1.20 -0.83 -6.73
N GLY A 211 2.32 -1.56 -6.81
CA GLY A 211 3.15 -1.94 -5.67
C GLY A 211 4.63 -1.56 -5.82
N LYS A 212 4.92 -0.39 -6.41
CA LYS A 212 6.30 0.11 -6.51
C LYS A 212 6.54 1.35 -5.66
N LEU A 213 6.37 1.23 -4.35
CA LEU A 213 7.38 1.76 -3.42
C LEU A 213 8.66 0.88 -3.51
N LYS A 214 9.17 0.72 -4.74
CA LYS A 214 10.36 -0.04 -5.08
C LYS A 214 11.63 0.78 -4.90
N ALA A 215 11.59 1.91 -4.19
CA ALA A 215 12.78 2.71 -3.95
C ALA A 215 13.88 1.88 -3.23
N LEU A 216 13.48 0.95 -2.35
CA LEU A 216 14.43 0.07 -1.66
C LEU A 216 14.91 -1.13 -2.50
N ILE A 217 14.11 -1.59 -3.48
CA ILE A 217 14.41 -2.78 -4.31
C ILE A 217 15.04 -2.41 -5.67
N LEU A 218 14.86 -1.17 -6.15
CA LEU A 218 15.46 -0.69 -7.39
C LEU A 218 16.95 -0.41 -7.24
N PHE A 219 17.40 0.10 -6.09
CA PHE A 219 18.81 0.43 -5.88
C PHE A 219 19.73 -0.79 -6.05
N PRO A 220 19.45 -1.95 -5.41
CA PRO A 220 20.32 -3.12 -5.59
C PRO A 220 20.27 -3.71 -7.00
N ASN A 221 19.11 -3.69 -7.65
CA ASN A 221 18.94 -4.26 -8.99
C ASN A 221 19.55 -3.38 -10.09
N MET A 222 19.44 -2.05 -9.96
CA MET A 222 20.04 -1.11 -10.89
C MET A 222 21.57 -1.20 -10.84
N VAL A 223 22.17 -1.15 -9.63
CA VAL A 223 23.62 -1.31 -9.44
C VAL A 223 24.12 -2.63 -10.02
N VAL A 224 23.45 -3.74 -9.73
CA VAL A 224 23.85 -5.05 -10.25
C VAL A 224 23.72 -5.15 -11.77
N SER A 225 22.69 -4.54 -12.37
CA SER A 225 22.51 -4.52 -13.83
C SER A 225 23.58 -3.70 -14.55
N THR A 226 24.09 -2.64 -13.92
CA THR A 226 25.17 -1.81 -14.47
C THR A 226 26.53 -2.48 -14.34
N LEU A 227 26.74 -3.31 -13.31
CA LEU A 227 28.03 -3.94 -13.05
C LEU A 227 28.30 -5.21 -13.90
N GLY A 228 27.32 -5.73 -14.63
CA GLY A 228 27.50 -6.88 -15.53
C GLY A 228 27.99 -8.17 -14.82
N VAL A 229 27.71 -8.30 -13.53
CA VAL A 229 28.23 -9.39 -12.69
C VAL A 229 27.46 -10.70 -12.88
N ASP A 230 28.13 -11.83 -12.64
CA ASP A 230 27.51 -13.15 -12.72
C ASP A 230 26.39 -13.35 -11.68
N LYS A 231 25.63 -14.45 -11.81
CA LYS A 231 24.44 -14.71 -10.97
C LYS A 231 24.75 -14.78 -9.47
N TRP A 232 25.94 -15.24 -9.08
CA TRP A 232 26.32 -15.39 -7.67
C TRP A 232 26.76 -14.06 -7.08
N ALA A 233 27.61 -13.32 -7.79
CA ALA A 233 27.99 -11.96 -7.42
C ALA A 233 26.75 -11.05 -7.38
N ALA A 234 25.85 -11.16 -8.34
CA ALA A 234 24.57 -10.44 -8.36
C ALA A 234 23.70 -10.74 -7.13
N LYS A 235 23.65 -12.00 -6.67
CA LYS A 235 22.89 -12.38 -5.46
C LYS A 235 23.46 -11.68 -4.23
N TYR A 236 24.77 -11.79 -4.01
CA TYR A 236 25.39 -11.27 -2.80
C TYR A 236 25.56 -9.76 -2.79
N THR A 237 25.76 -9.13 -3.94
CA THR A 237 25.71 -7.66 -4.05
C THR A 237 24.33 -7.14 -3.66
N ARG A 238 23.24 -7.79 -4.08
CA ARG A 238 21.89 -7.38 -3.65
C ARG A 238 21.69 -7.53 -2.14
N LEU A 239 22.17 -8.64 -1.58
CA LEU A 239 22.09 -8.91 -0.15
C LEU A 239 22.83 -7.84 0.66
N ILE A 240 24.08 -7.55 0.30
CA ILE A 240 24.90 -6.54 0.96
C ILE A 240 24.25 -5.15 0.85
N LEU A 241 23.78 -4.76 -0.34
CA LEU A 241 23.12 -3.47 -0.53
C LEU A 241 21.82 -3.36 0.26
N ALA A 242 21.02 -4.43 0.36
CA ALA A 242 19.79 -4.42 1.14
C ALA A 242 20.07 -4.15 2.63
N PHE A 243 21.05 -4.83 3.22
CA PHE A 243 21.44 -4.63 4.61
C PHE A 243 22.13 -3.28 4.86
N LEU A 244 22.95 -2.79 3.91
CA LEU A 244 23.55 -1.46 4.00
C LEU A 244 22.48 -0.35 3.99
N VAL A 245 21.52 -0.42 3.07
CA VAL A 245 20.44 0.57 2.98
C VAL A 245 19.54 0.51 4.21
N SER A 246 19.17 -0.69 4.65
CA SER A 246 18.38 -0.86 5.88
C SER A 246 19.12 -0.28 7.10
N GLY A 247 20.39 -0.63 7.27
CA GLY A 247 21.23 -0.08 8.33
C GLY A 247 21.33 1.45 8.26
N ALA A 248 21.48 2.02 7.07
CA ALA A 248 21.60 3.47 6.90
C ALA A 248 20.31 4.22 7.28
N ILE A 249 19.14 3.65 6.96
CA ILE A 249 17.84 4.22 7.35
C ILE A 249 17.69 4.21 8.87
N HIS A 250 18.02 3.10 9.52
CA HIS A 250 17.97 2.99 10.97
C HIS A 250 19.00 3.92 11.64
N ALA A 251 20.23 3.96 11.13
CA ALA A 251 21.28 4.86 11.61
C ALA A 251 20.87 6.33 11.46
N ALA A 252 20.21 6.73 10.37
CA ALA A 252 19.68 8.08 10.21
C ALA A 252 18.63 8.41 11.29
N GLY A 253 17.75 7.45 11.61
CA GLY A 253 16.78 7.59 12.70
C GLY A 253 17.47 7.75 14.07
N SER A 254 18.41 6.86 14.39
CA SER A 254 19.17 6.92 15.64
C SER A 254 20.04 8.17 15.74
N TRP A 255 20.62 8.63 14.63
CA TRP A 255 21.40 9.87 14.57
C TRP A 255 20.54 11.09 14.90
N ASN A 256 19.30 11.14 14.42
CA ASN A 256 18.38 12.22 14.78
C ASN A 256 18.04 12.22 16.29
N ALA A 257 17.98 11.04 16.92
CA ALA A 257 17.67 10.91 18.34
C ALA A 257 18.88 11.14 19.26
N THR A 258 20.07 10.68 18.86
CA THR A 258 21.24 10.56 19.75
C THR A 258 22.44 11.40 19.32
N ARG A 259 22.46 11.86 18.06
CA ARG A 259 23.53 12.61 17.39
C ARG A 259 24.91 11.93 17.36
N ASP A 260 25.01 10.66 17.76
CA ASP A 260 26.28 9.92 17.82
C ASP A 260 26.09 8.38 17.91
N CYS A 261 25.22 7.80 17.08
CA CYS A 261 24.99 6.34 17.08
C CYS A 261 25.19 5.74 15.69
N LEU A 262 26.15 4.81 15.59
CA LEU A 262 26.39 3.97 14.40
C LEU A 262 26.02 2.50 14.65
N GLY A 263 25.45 2.18 15.81
CA GLY A 263 25.15 0.82 16.24
C GLY A 263 24.17 0.09 15.33
N ASP A 264 23.33 0.82 14.59
CA ASP A 264 22.48 0.25 13.55
C ASP A 264 23.31 -0.32 12.40
N MET A 265 24.36 0.38 11.94
CA MET A 265 25.23 -0.15 10.88
C MET A 265 25.99 -1.40 11.35
N GLU A 266 26.44 -1.41 12.60
CA GLU A 266 27.10 -2.56 13.23
C GLU A 266 26.16 -3.76 13.42
N MET A 267 24.84 -3.52 13.49
CA MET A 267 23.84 -4.58 13.59
C MET A 267 23.48 -5.16 12.22
N PHE A 268 23.17 -4.29 11.26
CA PHE A 268 22.60 -4.69 9.98
C PHE A 268 23.66 -5.21 9.00
N VAL A 269 24.83 -4.57 8.88
CA VAL A 269 25.84 -4.95 7.86
C VAL A 269 26.40 -6.36 8.10
N PRO A 270 26.74 -6.78 9.33
CA PRO A 270 27.24 -8.13 9.57
C PRO A 270 26.24 -9.26 9.27
N GLN A 271 24.93 -8.98 9.19
CA GLN A 271 23.94 -10.00 8.81
C GLN A 271 24.18 -10.50 7.38
N ALA A 272 24.53 -9.59 6.45
CA ALA A 272 24.84 -9.99 5.08
C ALA A 272 26.04 -10.95 5.04
N ALA A 273 27.09 -10.68 5.83
CA ALA A 273 28.26 -11.54 5.93
C ALA A 273 27.92 -12.92 6.51
N ALA A 274 27.12 -12.98 7.57
CA ALA A 274 26.70 -14.25 8.17
C ALA A 274 25.88 -15.12 7.22
N ILE A 275 24.95 -14.52 6.47
CA ILE A 275 24.14 -15.23 5.47
C ILE A 275 25.04 -15.78 4.34
N ILE A 276 26.06 -15.03 3.91
CA ILE A 276 27.03 -15.52 2.92
C ILE A 276 27.79 -16.74 3.46
N VAL A 277 28.28 -16.66 4.70
CA VAL A 277 28.98 -17.77 5.36
C VAL A 277 28.06 -18.99 5.50
N GLU A 278 26.81 -18.78 5.94
CA GLU A 278 25.81 -19.83 6.08
C GLU A 278 25.53 -20.53 4.74
N ASP A 279 25.32 -19.77 3.66
CA ASP A 279 25.14 -20.31 2.31
C ASP A 279 26.34 -21.17 1.87
N CYS A 280 27.57 -20.72 2.14
CA CYS A 280 28.79 -21.47 1.84
C CYS A 280 28.86 -22.79 2.63
N VAL A 281 28.57 -22.75 3.93
CA VAL A 281 28.56 -23.94 4.81
C VAL A 281 27.48 -24.93 4.36
N VAL A 282 26.27 -24.44 4.05
CA VAL A 282 25.17 -25.27 3.54
C VAL A 282 25.51 -25.89 2.19
N SER A 283 26.13 -25.13 1.29
CA SER A 283 26.59 -25.63 -0.01
C SER A 283 27.65 -26.73 0.15
N LEU A 284 28.62 -26.54 1.04
CA LEU A 284 29.65 -27.54 1.34
C LEU A 284 29.04 -28.79 1.98
N GLY A 285 28.15 -28.64 2.96
CA GLY A 285 27.46 -29.76 3.60
C GLY A 285 26.68 -30.61 2.60
N LYS A 286 25.96 -29.97 1.66
CA LYS A 286 25.26 -30.68 0.58
C LYS A 286 26.22 -31.48 -0.32
N ARG A 287 27.39 -30.91 -0.66
CA ARG A 287 28.43 -31.60 -1.44
C ARG A 287 29.04 -32.79 -0.68
N LEU A 288 29.11 -32.71 0.65
CA LEU A 288 29.57 -33.79 1.52
C LEU A 288 28.47 -34.81 1.85
N GLY A 289 27.27 -34.69 1.27
CA GLY A 289 26.16 -35.63 1.46
C GLY A 289 25.40 -35.45 2.77
N VAL A 290 25.59 -34.33 3.49
CA VAL A 290 24.82 -34.00 4.69
C VAL A 290 23.35 -33.78 4.30
N LYS A 291 22.47 -34.63 4.83
CA LYS A 291 21.03 -34.55 4.59
C LYS A 291 20.37 -33.63 5.61
N LYS A 292 19.29 -32.96 5.17
CA LYS A 292 18.41 -32.22 6.07
C LYS A 292 17.82 -33.18 7.10
N SER A 293 18.06 -32.88 8.38
CA SER A 293 17.58 -33.61 9.55
C SER A 293 17.16 -32.61 10.64
N GLY A 294 16.47 -33.10 11.69
CA GLY A 294 16.12 -32.28 12.85
C GLY A 294 17.36 -31.65 13.50
N TRP A 295 18.47 -32.39 13.57
CA TRP A 295 19.74 -31.89 14.12
C TRP A 295 20.36 -30.76 13.29
N THR A 296 20.38 -30.89 11.95
CA THR A 296 20.90 -29.81 11.09
C THR A 296 20.02 -28.55 11.15
N LEU A 297 18.71 -28.71 11.38
CA LEU A 297 17.79 -27.60 11.55
C LEU A 297 18.02 -26.90 12.90
N ALA A 298 18.14 -27.67 13.98
CA ALA A 298 18.45 -27.14 15.31
C ALA A 298 19.79 -26.38 15.33
N LEU A 299 20.82 -26.91 14.66
CA LEU A 299 22.11 -26.24 14.52
C LEU A 299 21.98 -24.91 13.74
N GLY A 300 21.18 -24.89 12.67
CA GLY A 300 20.88 -23.65 11.92
C GLY A 300 20.20 -22.60 12.80
N TYR A 301 19.15 -22.96 13.53
CA TYR A 301 18.49 -22.04 14.46
C TYR A 301 19.43 -21.53 15.55
N PHE A 302 20.26 -22.41 16.12
CA PHE A 302 21.26 -22.03 17.12
C PHE A 302 22.28 -21.05 16.55
N TRP A 303 22.77 -21.28 15.33
CA TRP A 303 23.67 -20.37 14.62
C TRP A 303 23.03 -18.99 14.42
N THR A 304 21.84 -18.93 13.85
CA THR A 304 21.13 -17.67 13.61
C THR A 304 20.88 -16.90 14.91
N PHE A 305 20.41 -17.59 15.95
CA PHE A 305 20.15 -16.97 17.25
C PHE A 305 21.44 -16.43 17.89
N SER A 306 22.52 -17.21 17.84
CA SER A 306 23.81 -16.81 18.42
C SER A 306 24.41 -15.61 17.70
N TRP A 307 24.38 -15.62 16.36
CA TRP A 307 24.88 -14.50 15.55
C TRP A 307 24.06 -13.24 15.75
N PHE A 308 22.73 -13.36 15.69
CA PHE A 308 21.84 -12.23 15.92
C PHE A 308 22.03 -11.63 17.31
N SER A 309 22.14 -12.47 18.36
CA SER A 309 22.40 -12.02 19.73
C SER A 309 23.74 -11.30 19.87
N PHE A 310 24.78 -11.77 19.17
CA PHE A 310 26.08 -11.12 19.15
C PHE A 310 26.01 -9.70 18.54
N CYS A 311 25.32 -9.54 17.40
CA CYS A 311 25.10 -8.24 16.77
C CYS A 311 24.20 -7.32 17.60
N LEU A 312 23.15 -7.88 18.22
CA LEU A 312 22.20 -7.15 19.05
C LEU A 312 22.89 -6.48 20.26
N ARG A 313 23.96 -7.08 20.78
CA ARG A 313 24.75 -6.50 21.87
C ARG A 313 25.35 -5.14 21.51
N ALA A 314 25.87 -4.99 20.29
CA ALA A 314 26.48 -3.74 19.83
C ALA A 314 25.44 -2.62 19.74
N TRP A 315 24.32 -2.91 19.08
CA TRP A 315 23.18 -1.99 18.95
C TRP A 315 22.55 -1.61 20.29
N GLY A 316 22.20 -2.62 21.10
CA GLY A 316 21.59 -2.41 22.41
C GLY A 316 22.51 -1.66 23.36
N GLY A 317 23.82 -1.93 23.32
CA GLY A 317 24.81 -1.20 24.09
C GLY A 317 24.85 0.30 23.76
N GLN A 318 24.84 0.66 22.47
CA GLN A 318 24.85 2.06 22.05
C GLN A 318 23.55 2.78 22.40
N LEU A 319 22.38 2.13 22.22
CA LEU A 319 21.09 2.70 22.62
C LEU A 319 20.96 2.87 24.15
N LEU A 320 21.49 1.92 24.92
CA LEU A 320 21.58 2.05 26.39
C LEU A 320 22.47 3.23 26.79
N TRP A 321 23.64 3.37 26.16
CA TRP A 321 24.56 4.48 26.38
C TRP A 321 23.95 5.83 26.01
N ALA A 322 23.15 5.87 24.93
CA ALA A 322 22.41 7.05 24.52
C ALA A 322 21.18 7.36 25.40
N GLY A 323 20.91 6.55 26.43
CA GLY A 323 19.82 6.76 27.37
C GLY A 323 18.44 6.40 26.83
N MET A 324 18.34 5.79 25.65
CA MET A 324 17.05 5.51 25.00
C MET A 324 16.22 4.41 25.70
N PHE A 325 16.85 3.59 26.54
CA PHE A 325 16.16 2.59 27.37
C PHE A 325 16.00 3.03 28.84
N ALA A 326 16.39 4.27 29.18
CA ALA A 326 16.09 4.83 30.49
C ALA A 326 14.63 5.28 30.52
N SER A 327 13.70 4.36 30.79
CA SER A 327 12.36 4.73 31.19
C SER A 327 12.46 5.36 32.58
N ASP A 328 12.28 6.67 32.62
CA ASP A 328 11.92 7.47 33.79
C ASP A 328 13.08 7.84 34.74
N GLY A 329 13.56 9.09 34.64
CA GLY A 329 13.86 10.00 35.77
C GLY A 329 14.80 9.58 36.91
N TYR A 330 15.30 8.35 36.92
CA TYR A 330 16.23 7.83 37.90
C TYR A 330 17.48 7.43 37.14
N SER A 331 18.51 8.26 37.31
CA SER A 331 19.88 7.91 36.96
C SER A 331 20.16 6.47 37.39
N SER A 332 20.32 5.55 36.44
CA SER A 332 20.68 4.18 36.77
C SER A 332 21.97 4.22 37.59
N VAL A 333 22.02 3.47 38.68
CA VAL A 333 23.15 3.43 39.62
C VAL A 333 24.49 3.21 38.90
N VAL A 334 24.46 2.54 37.75
CA VAL A 334 25.61 2.30 36.87
C VAL A 334 26.21 3.58 36.29
N SER A 335 25.39 4.58 35.95
CA SER A 335 25.87 5.86 35.41
C SER A 335 26.61 6.75 36.43
N ARG A 336 26.45 6.50 37.74
CA ARG A 336 27.17 7.24 38.80
C ARG A 336 28.52 6.62 39.17
N VAL A 337 28.77 5.37 38.80
CA VAL A 337 30.01 4.65 39.18
C VAL A 337 31.12 4.83 38.13
N ILE A 338 30.79 5.32 36.93
CA ILE A 338 31.73 5.48 35.80
C ILE A 338 31.98 6.97 35.48
N ARG A 339 31.94 7.85 36.49
CA ARG A 339 32.41 9.24 36.36
C ARG A 339 33.65 9.50 37.20
#